data_AF-A0A7Y1VC40-F1
#
_entry.id   AF-A0A7Y1VC40-F1
#
_cell.length_a   1.000
_cell.length_b   1.000
_cell.length_c   1.000
_cell.angle_alpha   90.00
_cell.angle_beta   90.00
_cell.angle_gamma   90.00
#
_symmetry.space_group_name_H-M   'P 1'
#
loop_
_entity.id
_entity.type
_entity.pdbx_description
1 polymer ?
#
loop_
_entity_poly.entity_id
_entity_poly.type
_entity_poly.pdbx_seq_one_letter_code
_entity_poly.pdbx_strand_id
1 'polypeptide(L)'
;MKHWKRTSLFTVLVIALLVYGIFYLVGLKIVKKSSGDVEFAPGENTVKTATTISNNKPKNIILFVADGFGFSHLSLSMMTQQQETSPTLWEQFDIKGWHDARSTYGPLTDSGASATAMATGVSTNFGVLGQDKDGNKVTNAFEIASAQGYNTGIVTDSYFWDATPAAFVAHVPSRDHARDIMKQYAASEVDIVFGELEDVGEDEVPTEEETLDILEQRFQLLDESLTLPEQDSILKPIAAIYEEDEVQDLNSTPNLTTLTDKALSYLTSQDKPFILLVECEEMDSGSHRNDSDRVVNGLKSIQKTLSQLLDFAKANGETLIVFTTDHETGGLAIVSDDNYPSMQLIWASGDHTA
;
A
#
# COMPACT_ATOMS: atom_id res chain seq x y z
N MET A 1 -24.52 14.92 50.55
CA MET A 1 -23.46 15.75 49.93
C MET A 1 -22.12 15.28 50.48
N LYS A 2 -21.35 14.50 49.70
CA LYS A 2 -20.02 13.99 50.10
C LYS A 2 -18.99 15.12 49.94
N HIS A 3 -18.30 15.46 51.03
CA HIS A 3 -17.20 16.42 51.04
C HIS A 3 -15.96 15.82 50.36
N TRP A 4 -15.61 16.32 49.17
CA TRP A 4 -14.32 16.06 48.57
C TRP A 4 -13.29 17.01 49.20
N LYS A 5 -12.31 16.45 49.93
CA LYS A 5 -11.19 17.22 50.47
C LYS A 5 -10.31 17.68 49.32
N ARG A 6 -10.12 19.00 49.20
CA ARG A 6 -9.12 19.61 48.31
C ARG A 6 -7.73 19.08 48.70
N THR A 7 -7.23 18.10 47.97
CA THR A 7 -5.81 17.76 47.98
C THR A 7 -5.04 18.99 47.47
N SER A 8 -4.08 19.47 48.26
CA SER A 8 -3.28 20.63 47.85
C SER A 8 -2.42 20.24 46.64
N LEU A 9 -2.24 21.16 45.69
CA LEU A 9 -1.39 20.98 44.51
C LEU A 9 0.02 20.47 44.90
N PHE A 10 0.50 20.91 46.07
CA PHE A 10 1.75 20.47 46.68
C PHE A 10 1.77 18.96 46.97
N THR A 11 0.67 18.39 47.46
CA THR A 11 0.56 16.96 47.75
C THR A 11 0.61 16.13 46.46
N VAL A 12 0.00 16.61 45.37
CA VAL A 12 0.05 15.94 44.07
C VAL A 12 1.47 15.97 43.49
N LEU A 13 2.15 17.11 43.57
CA LEU A 13 3.54 17.28 43.11
C LEU A 13 4.52 16.38 43.87
N VAL A 14 4.37 16.28 45.19
CA VAL A 14 5.23 15.40 46.01
C VAL A 14 5.01 13.93 45.66
N ILE A 15 3.76 13.50 45.43
CA ILE A 15 3.46 12.14 45.01
C ILE A 15 4.05 11.86 43.62
N ALA A 16 3.91 12.79 42.67
CA ALA A 16 4.47 12.63 41.32
C ALA A 16 6.01 12.51 41.34
N LEU A 17 6.69 13.33 42.13
CA LEU A 17 8.16 13.26 42.27
C LEU A 17 8.62 11.99 42.97
N LEU A 18 7.89 11.49 43.96
CA LEU A 18 8.18 10.22 44.62
C LEU A 18 7.99 9.04 43.67
N VAL A 19 6.91 9.04 42.88
CA VAL A 19 6.66 8.02 41.86
C VAL A 19 7.76 8.03 40.80
N TYR A 20 8.15 9.22 40.30
CA TYR A 20 9.26 9.37 39.36
C TYR A 20 10.60 8.90 39.94
N GLY A 21 10.89 9.24 41.20
CA GLY A 21 12.09 8.79 41.91
C GLY A 21 12.12 7.28 42.12
N ILE A 22 10.96 6.65 42.35
CA ILE A 22 10.82 5.19 42.41
C ILE A 22 11.09 4.55 41.04
N PHE A 23 10.56 5.10 39.95
CA PHE A 23 10.88 4.62 38.60
C PHE A 23 12.38 4.71 38.28
N TYR A 24 13.04 5.80 38.72
CA TYR A 24 14.48 5.99 38.54
C TYR A 24 15.32 5.02 39.38
N LEU A 25 14.94 4.79 40.65
CA LEU A 25 15.66 3.91 41.58
C LEU A 25 15.45 2.41 41.30
N VAL A 26 14.27 2.03 40.82
CA VAL A 26 13.95 0.63 40.50
C VAL A 26 14.56 0.20 39.15
N GLY A 27 15.15 1.12 38.39
CA GLY A 27 15.77 0.81 37.10
C GLY A 27 14.78 0.22 36.10
N LEU A 28 13.49 0.52 36.28
CA LEU A 28 12.43 0.19 35.33
C LEU A 28 12.66 1.03 34.08
N LYS A 29 13.55 0.55 33.20
CA LYS A 29 13.45 0.89 31.78
C LYS A 29 12.03 0.52 31.38
N ILE A 30 11.28 1.48 30.86
CA ILE A 30 10.15 1.16 30.01
C ILE A 30 10.78 0.41 28.83
N VAL A 31 10.80 -0.92 28.92
CA VAL A 31 11.14 -1.76 27.80
C VAL A 31 9.98 -1.54 26.83
N LYS A 32 10.23 -0.75 25.78
CA LYS A 32 9.40 -0.78 24.57
C LYS A 32 9.36 -2.26 24.21
N LYS A 33 8.16 -2.86 24.29
CA LYS A 33 7.92 -4.29 24.04
C LYS A 33 8.72 -4.67 22.80
N SER A 34 9.77 -5.50 22.94
CA SER A 34 10.39 -6.06 21.75
C SER A 34 9.29 -6.83 21.05
N SER A 35 9.18 -6.64 19.74
CA SER A 35 8.31 -7.44 18.90
C SER A 35 8.51 -8.92 19.23
N GLY A 36 7.43 -9.70 19.19
CA GLY A 36 7.52 -11.16 19.38
C GLY A 36 8.54 -11.76 18.42
N ASP A 37 9.08 -12.94 18.77
CA ASP A 37 10.04 -13.66 17.93
C ASP A 37 9.50 -13.78 16.49
N VAL A 38 10.12 -13.09 15.54
CA VAL A 38 9.76 -13.14 14.12
C VAL A 38 10.23 -14.49 13.56
N GLU A 39 9.33 -15.22 12.90
CA GLU A 39 9.64 -16.54 12.34
C GLU A 39 10.39 -16.42 11.00
N PHE A 40 11.65 -16.88 10.96
CA PHE A 40 12.53 -16.82 9.80
C PHE A 40 12.51 -18.09 8.95
N ALA A 41 12.81 -17.96 7.65
CA ALA A 41 12.82 -19.06 6.70
C ALA A 41 14.13 -19.87 6.71
N PRO A 42 14.10 -21.18 6.42
CA PRO A 42 15.30 -21.98 6.24
C PRO A 42 16.02 -21.62 4.94
N GLY A 43 17.35 -21.43 4.99
CA GLY A 43 18.13 -21.02 3.82
C GLY A 43 18.63 -22.18 2.96
N GLU A 44 18.25 -22.22 1.68
CA GLU A 44 18.92 -23.02 0.64
C GLU A 44 19.18 -22.18 -0.62
N ASN A 45 20.39 -22.30 -1.19
CA ASN A 45 20.75 -21.64 -2.44
C ASN A 45 20.22 -22.46 -3.64
N THR A 46 19.33 -21.88 -4.43
CA THR A 46 18.93 -22.47 -5.72
C THR A 46 19.59 -21.76 -6.89
N VAL A 47 20.07 -22.53 -7.87
CA VAL A 47 20.67 -21.98 -9.10
C VAL A 47 19.55 -21.64 -10.08
N LYS A 48 19.31 -20.35 -10.31
CA LYS A 48 18.34 -19.88 -11.31
C LYS A 48 18.87 -20.18 -12.73
N THR A 49 18.12 -20.95 -13.52
CA THR A 49 18.39 -21.10 -14.95
C THR A 49 18.07 -19.77 -15.63
N ALA A 50 19.01 -19.20 -16.39
CA ALA A 50 18.80 -17.94 -17.09
C ALA A 50 17.65 -18.08 -18.10
N THR A 51 16.55 -17.38 -17.86
CA THR A 51 15.46 -17.26 -18.82
C THR A 51 15.89 -16.30 -19.93
N THR A 52 15.80 -16.74 -21.18
CA THR A 52 16.02 -15.85 -22.33
C THR A 52 14.89 -14.84 -22.36
N ILE A 53 15.18 -13.55 -22.12
CA ILE A 53 14.16 -12.49 -22.23
C ILE A 53 13.72 -12.41 -23.69
N SER A 54 12.51 -12.92 -23.96
CA SER A 54 11.84 -12.77 -25.24
C SER A 54 11.55 -11.29 -25.45
N ASN A 55 11.97 -10.73 -26.58
CA ASN A 55 11.78 -9.32 -26.94
C ASN A 55 10.34 -9.01 -27.40
N ASN A 56 9.36 -9.73 -26.87
CA ASN A 56 7.94 -9.52 -27.16
C ASN A 56 7.46 -8.36 -26.28
N LYS A 57 6.80 -7.38 -26.91
CA LYS A 57 6.18 -6.27 -26.18
C LYS A 57 5.05 -6.82 -25.31
N PRO A 58 5.00 -6.49 -24.00
CA PRO A 58 3.89 -6.94 -23.15
C PRO A 58 2.57 -6.32 -23.62
N LYS A 59 1.49 -7.12 -23.58
CA LYS A 59 0.12 -6.68 -23.81
C LYS A 59 -0.46 -6.01 -22.56
N ASN A 60 -0.16 -6.56 -21.38
CA ASN A 60 -0.69 -6.09 -20.10
C ASN A 60 0.43 -5.58 -19.19
N ILE A 61 0.11 -4.62 -18.32
CA ILE A 61 1.03 -4.08 -17.32
C ILE A 61 0.37 -4.19 -15.95
N ILE A 62 1.10 -4.73 -14.98
CA ILE A 62 0.71 -4.71 -13.57
C ILE A 62 1.79 -3.96 -12.82
N LEU A 63 1.43 -2.85 -12.21
CA LEU A 63 2.26 -2.08 -11.30
C LEU A 63 1.84 -2.43 -9.88
N PHE A 64 2.72 -3.11 -9.14
CA PHE A 64 2.57 -3.37 -7.73
C PHE A 64 3.37 -2.33 -6.95
N VAL A 65 2.70 -1.49 -6.16
CA VAL A 65 3.32 -0.53 -5.23
C VAL A 65 3.16 -1.08 -3.81
N ALA A 66 4.26 -1.32 -3.12
CA ALA A 66 4.24 -1.56 -1.68
C ALA A 66 4.64 -0.25 -0.99
N ASP A 67 3.69 0.47 -0.41
CA ASP A 67 3.92 1.80 0.18
C ASP A 67 4.93 1.69 1.34
N GLY A 68 5.88 2.63 1.44
CA GLY A 68 6.88 2.64 2.51
C GLY A 68 7.87 1.45 2.53
N PHE A 69 7.89 0.59 1.51
CA PHE A 69 8.68 -0.65 1.44
C PHE A 69 10.15 -0.41 1.07
N GLY A 70 10.97 -0.04 2.07
CA GLY A 70 12.40 0.17 1.90
C GLY A 70 13.24 -1.08 1.65
N PHE A 71 14.56 -0.87 1.49
CA PHE A 71 15.52 -1.98 1.41
C PHE A 71 15.57 -2.85 2.67
N SER A 72 15.32 -2.26 3.84
CA SER A 72 15.22 -3.01 5.09
C SER A 72 13.96 -3.88 5.13
N HIS A 73 12.83 -3.39 4.63
CA HIS A 73 11.60 -4.17 4.48
C HIS A 73 11.77 -5.29 3.45
N LEU A 74 12.46 -5.04 2.33
CA LEU A 74 12.84 -6.08 1.36
C LEU A 74 13.71 -7.16 2.03
N SER A 75 14.70 -6.75 2.81
CA SER A 75 15.57 -7.68 3.54
C SER A 75 14.77 -8.51 4.53
N LEU A 76 13.87 -7.87 5.29
CA LEU A 76 12.98 -8.56 6.23
C LEU A 76 12.09 -9.57 5.49
N SER A 77 11.52 -9.17 4.36
CA SER A 77 10.69 -10.03 3.52
C SER A 77 11.43 -11.27 3.03
N MET A 78 12.67 -11.11 2.58
CA MET A 78 13.51 -12.25 2.18
C MET A 78 13.80 -13.19 3.35
N MET A 79 14.00 -12.64 4.56
CA MET A 79 14.31 -13.42 5.76
C MET A 79 13.07 -14.15 6.31
N THR A 80 11.87 -13.60 6.15
CA THR A 80 10.61 -14.16 6.67
C THR A 80 9.83 -14.99 5.66
N GLN A 81 10.28 -15.04 4.40
CA GLN A 81 9.60 -15.81 3.36
C GLN A 81 9.73 -17.34 3.59
N GLN A 82 8.75 -17.94 4.25
CA GLN A 82 8.69 -19.38 4.56
C GLN A 82 8.57 -20.26 3.29
N GLN A 83 9.68 -20.49 2.58
CA GLN A 83 9.72 -21.36 1.40
C GLN A 83 10.94 -22.27 1.45
N GLU A 84 10.73 -23.58 1.63
CA GLU A 84 11.82 -24.56 1.77
C GLU A 84 12.52 -24.90 0.44
N THR A 85 11.86 -24.76 -0.71
CA THR A 85 12.45 -25.02 -2.04
C THR A 85 11.77 -24.20 -3.15
N SER A 86 12.52 -23.87 -4.21
CA SER A 86 12.25 -22.91 -5.32
C SER A 86 12.99 -21.58 -5.14
N PRO A 87 13.30 -20.82 -6.21
CA PRO A 87 13.79 -19.45 -6.04
C PRO A 87 12.81 -18.67 -5.18
N THR A 88 13.32 -17.89 -4.23
CA THR A 88 12.53 -16.94 -3.42
C THR A 88 11.69 -16.06 -4.34
N LEU A 89 10.60 -15.48 -3.83
CA LEU A 89 9.68 -14.64 -4.60
C LEU A 89 10.45 -13.55 -5.35
N TRP A 90 11.38 -12.92 -4.63
CA TRP A 90 12.26 -11.86 -5.09
C TRP A 90 13.29 -12.31 -6.14
N GLU A 91 13.70 -13.58 -6.10
CA GLU A 91 14.58 -14.16 -7.12
C GLU A 91 13.88 -14.38 -8.45
N GLN A 92 12.55 -14.44 -8.49
CA GLN A 92 11.80 -14.69 -9.72
C GLN A 92 11.86 -13.51 -10.71
N PHE A 93 12.04 -12.27 -10.23
CA PHE A 93 12.23 -11.10 -11.09
C PHE A 93 13.49 -11.22 -11.96
N ASP A 94 13.34 -10.93 -13.25
CA ASP A 94 14.43 -11.00 -14.22
C ASP A 94 15.34 -9.77 -14.19
N ILE A 95 14.76 -8.61 -13.90
CA ILE A 95 15.47 -7.33 -13.82
C ILE A 95 15.24 -6.75 -12.43
N LYS A 96 16.32 -6.30 -11.81
CA LYS A 96 16.32 -5.63 -10.51
C LYS A 96 17.08 -4.32 -10.65
N GLY A 97 16.51 -3.26 -10.12
CA GLY A 97 17.08 -1.92 -10.14
C GLY A 97 16.68 -1.17 -8.88
N TRP A 98 17.15 0.06 -8.78
CA TRP A 98 16.75 1.02 -7.77
C TRP A 98 16.36 2.32 -8.47
N HIS A 99 15.43 3.06 -7.87
CA HIS A 99 15.06 4.39 -8.35
C HIS A 99 15.21 5.43 -7.22
N ASP A 100 15.24 6.69 -7.61
CA ASP A 100 15.34 7.84 -6.71
C ASP A 100 13.94 8.42 -6.50
N ALA A 101 13.41 8.29 -5.29
CA ALA A 101 12.05 8.68 -4.94
C ALA A 101 11.90 10.16 -4.56
N ARG A 102 12.96 10.99 -4.66
CA ARG A 102 12.90 12.39 -4.19
C ARG A 102 11.83 13.22 -4.90
N SER A 103 11.18 14.09 -4.12
CA SER A 103 10.22 15.08 -4.59
C SER A 103 10.89 16.41 -4.98
N THR A 104 10.10 17.35 -5.51
CA THR A 104 10.57 18.74 -5.71
C THR A 104 10.55 19.59 -4.43
N TYR A 105 9.87 19.12 -3.37
CA TYR A 105 9.83 19.79 -2.08
C TYR A 105 11.11 19.56 -1.27
N GLY A 106 11.72 18.37 -1.36
CA GLY A 106 12.88 18.03 -0.54
C GLY A 106 13.50 16.66 -0.84
N PRO A 107 14.49 16.24 -0.01
CA PRO A 107 15.20 14.97 -0.18
C PRO A 107 14.39 13.74 0.26
N LEU A 108 13.24 13.94 0.89
CA LEU A 108 12.24 12.92 1.14
C LEU A 108 11.02 13.24 0.26
N THR A 109 10.17 12.25 0.04
CA THR A 109 8.88 12.39 -0.66
C THR A 109 7.75 12.01 0.27
N ASP A 110 6.51 12.27 -0.13
CA ASP A 110 5.31 11.59 0.37
C ASP A 110 4.69 10.74 -0.75
N SER A 111 3.70 9.91 -0.40
CA SER A 111 2.96 9.05 -1.34
C SER A 111 2.32 9.82 -2.50
N GLY A 112 1.86 11.07 -2.28
CA GLY A 112 1.25 11.87 -3.33
C GLY A 112 2.25 12.28 -4.41
N ALA A 113 3.40 12.82 -3.99
CA ALA A 113 4.44 13.24 -4.92
C ALA A 113 5.14 12.06 -5.62
N SER A 114 5.40 10.97 -4.90
CA SER A 114 6.02 9.75 -5.45
C SER A 114 5.09 9.07 -6.45
N ALA A 115 3.82 8.88 -6.11
CA ALA A 115 2.84 8.27 -7.00
C ALA A 115 2.55 9.15 -8.21
N THR A 116 2.52 10.48 -8.08
CA THR A 116 2.43 11.39 -9.24
C THR A 116 3.62 11.22 -10.17
N ALA A 117 4.84 11.10 -9.62
CA ALA A 117 6.02 10.86 -10.44
C ALA A 117 5.96 9.49 -11.15
N MET A 118 5.48 8.44 -10.48
CA MET A 118 5.26 7.12 -11.08
C MET A 118 4.19 7.15 -12.18
N ALA A 119 3.08 7.83 -11.93
CA ALA A 119 1.94 7.89 -12.84
C ALA A 119 2.20 8.78 -14.07
N THR A 120 2.96 9.86 -13.93
CA THR A 120 3.10 10.90 -14.98
C THR A 120 4.51 11.03 -15.55
N GLY A 121 5.53 10.50 -14.86
CA GLY A 121 6.94 10.76 -15.17
C GLY A 121 7.42 12.17 -14.80
N VAL A 122 6.64 12.95 -14.05
CA VAL A 122 6.95 14.32 -13.65
C VAL A 122 6.96 14.43 -12.12
N SER A 123 8.10 14.86 -11.55
CA SER A 123 8.22 15.14 -10.12
C SER A 123 7.41 16.37 -9.70
N THR A 124 6.83 16.33 -8.49
CA THR A 124 5.99 17.41 -7.95
C THR A 124 6.24 17.68 -6.45
N ASN A 125 5.46 18.57 -5.84
CA ASN A 125 5.53 18.92 -4.41
C ASN A 125 4.76 17.92 -3.55
N PHE A 126 5.00 17.95 -2.23
CA PHE A 126 4.29 17.07 -1.29
C PHE A 126 2.77 17.20 -1.40
N GLY A 127 2.07 16.07 -1.32
CA GLY A 127 0.62 15.99 -1.35
C GLY A 127 -0.02 16.33 -2.70
N VAL A 128 0.75 16.73 -3.72
CA VAL A 128 0.19 17.06 -5.03
C VAL A 128 -0.08 15.77 -5.81
N LEU A 129 -1.28 15.68 -6.41
CA LEU A 129 -1.70 14.54 -7.23
C LEU A 129 -1.90 14.97 -8.67
N GLY A 130 -1.23 14.31 -9.62
CA GLY A 130 -1.44 14.49 -11.07
C GLY A 130 -1.11 15.90 -11.61
N GLN A 131 -0.40 16.73 -10.84
CA GLN A 131 0.03 18.07 -11.27
C GLN A 131 1.55 18.20 -11.13
N ASP A 132 2.16 19.03 -11.99
CA ASP A 132 3.56 19.42 -11.83
C ASP A 132 3.74 20.39 -10.65
N LYS A 133 5.00 20.71 -10.33
CA LYS A 133 5.35 21.63 -9.22
C LYS A 133 4.76 23.04 -9.33
N ASP A 134 4.30 23.43 -10.52
CA ASP A 134 3.72 24.75 -10.80
C ASP A 134 2.17 24.69 -10.82
N GLY A 135 1.57 23.53 -10.53
CA GLY A 135 0.13 23.30 -10.47
C GLY A 135 -0.52 23.02 -11.83
N ASN A 136 0.26 22.77 -12.88
CA ASN A 136 -0.29 22.38 -14.18
C ASN A 136 -0.64 20.90 -14.17
N LYS A 137 -1.81 20.54 -14.69
CA LYS A 137 -2.21 19.13 -14.86
C LYS A 137 -1.25 18.42 -15.80
N VAL A 138 -0.79 17.23 -15.42
CA VAL A 138 0.06 16.37 -16.22
C VAL A 138 -0.69 15.08 -16.51
N THR A 139 -0.74 14.67 -17.77
CA THR A 139 -1.43 13.44 -18.16
C THR A 139 -0.79 12.23 -17.50
N ASN A 140 -1.59 11.40 -16.86
CA ASN A 140 -1.13 10.20 -16.15
C ASN A 140 -1.21 8.93 -17.02
N ALA A 141 -0.60 7.85 -16.54
CA ALA A 141 -0.48 6.58 -17.25
C ALA A 141 -1.83 5.95 -17.59
N PHE A 142 -2.85 6.12 -16.74
CA PHE A 142 -4.18 5.55 -16.97
C PHE A 142 -4.91 6.33 -18.05
N GLU A 143 -4.85 7.67 -18.05
CA GLU A 143 -5.39 8.49 -19.14
C GLU A 143 -4.75 8.12 -20.48
N ILE A 144 -3.42 7.92 -20.51
CA ILE A 144 -2.70 7.46 -21.70
C ILE A 144 -3.17 6.07 -22.14
N ALA A 145 -3.33 5.14 -21.20
CA ALA A 145 -3.74 3.76 -21.46
C ALA A 145 -5.19 3.69 -21.98
N SER A 146 -6.13 4.36 -21.32
CA SER A 146 -7.54 4.42 -21.74
C SER A 146 -7.68 5.06 -23.12
N ALA A 147 -6.92 6.12 -23.43
CA ALA A 147 -6.90 6.72 -24.77
C ALA A 147 -6.38 5.77 -25.86
N GLN A 148 -5.63 4.72 -25.48
CA GLN A 148 -5.16 3.64 -26.35
C GLN A 148 -6.06 2.40 -26.33
N GLY A 149 -7.19 2.45 -25.62
CA GLY A 149 -8.16 1.35 -25.54
C GLY A 149 -7.76 0.23 -24.57
N TYR A 150 -6.83 0.50 -23.65
CA TYR A 150 -6.55 -0.38 -22.53
C TYR A 150 -7.65 -0.24 -21.48
N ASN A 151 -7.96 -1.33 -20.80
CA ASN A 151 -8.70 -1.24 -19.55
C ASN A 151 -7.75 -0.80 -18.42
N THR A 152 -8.29 -0.10 -17.44
CA THR A 152 -7.53 0.43 -16.30
C THR A 152 -8.17 -0.03 -14.98
N GLY A 153 -7.35 -0.47 -14.03
CA GLY A 153 -7.84 -0.97 -12.75
C GLY A 153 -6.97 -0.56 -11.58
N ILE A 154 -7.61 -0.35 -10.43
CA ILE A 154 -6.99 -0.06 -9.14
C ILE A 154 -7.49 -1.08 -8.14
N VAL A 155 -6.55 -1.66 -7.39
CA VAL A 155 -6.81 -2.48 -6.21
C VAL A 155 -5.85 -2.01 -5.11
N THR A 156 -6.39 -1.63 -3.97
CA THR A 156 -5.61 -1.25 -2.78
C THR A 156 -6.20 -1.90 -1.54
N ASP A 157 -5.41 -2.08 -0.49
CA ASP A 157 -5.86 -2.47 0.84
C ASP A 157 -6.06 -1.27 1.79
N SER A 158 -6.06 -0.05 1.24
CA SER A 158 -6.39 1.20 1.93
C SER A 158 -7.47 1.97 1.18
N TYR A 159 -7.68 3.24 1.51
CA TYR A 159 -8.72 4.06 0.92
C TYR A 159 -8.46 4.24 -0.57
N PHE A 160 -9.46 3.92 -1.40
CA PHE A 160 -9.28 3.97 -2.86
C PHE A 160 -8.95 5.37 -3.39
N TRP A 161 -9.25 6.40 -2.61
CA TRP A 161 -9.01 7.80 -2.96
C TRP A 161 -7.75 8.38 -2.31
N ASP A 162 -7.02 7.61 -1.49
CA ASP A 162 -5.74 8.08 -0.94
C ASP A 162 -4.69 8.28 -2.05
N ALA A 163 -3.56 8.89 -1.70
CA ALA A 163 -2.60 9.47 -2.63
C ALA A 163 -2.14 8.54 -3.75
N THR A 164 -1.69 7.32 -3.42
CA THR A 164 -1.13 6.41 -4.40
C THR A 164 -2.12 6.04 -5.51
N PRO A 165 -3.34 5.55 -5.21
CA PRO A 165 -4.31 5.26 -6.25
C PRO A 165 -4.83 6.54 -6.91
N ALA A 166 -5.07 7.60 -6.14
CA ALA A 166 -5.59 8.85 -6.67
C ALA A 166 -4.63 9.56 -7.64
N ALA A 167 -3.31 9.40 -7.52
CA ALA A 167 -2.34 9.96 -8.47
C ALA A 167 -2.49 9.41 -9.91
N PHE A 168 -3.10 8.23 -10.07
CA PHE A 168 -3.41 7.64 -11.37
C PHE A 168 -4.77 8.09 -11.93
N VAL A 169 -5.54 8.90 -11.21
CA VAL A 169 -6.92 9.25 -11.57
C VAL A 169 -7.20 10.75 -11.50
N ALA A 170 -6.70 11.43 -10.47
CA ALA A 170 -7.06 12.79 -10.13
C ALA A 170 -5.91 13.78 -10.35
N HIS A 171 -6.30 15.03 -10.60
CA HIS A 171 -5.37 16.17 -10.68
C HIS A 171 -5.77 17.23 -9.66
N VAL A 172 -5.22 17.15 -8.44
CA VAL A 172 -5.55 18.05 -7.32
C VAL A 172 -4.28 18.61 -6.66
N PRO A 173 -4.33 19.84 -6.12
CA PRO A 173 -3.18 20.46 -5.47
C PRO A 173 -2.87 19.88 -4.09
N SER A 174 -3.80 19.10 -3.49
CA SER A 174 -3.58 18.38 -2.23
C SER A 174 -4.32 17.03 -2.24
N ARG A 175 -3.70 16.00 -1.66
CA ARG A 175 -4.27 14.66 -1.43
C ARG A 175 -5.47 14.71 -0.47
N ASP A 176 -5.54 15.73 0.37
CA ASP A 176 -6.63 15.94 1.33
C ASP A 176 -7.96 16.35 0.68
N HIS A 177 -7.98 16.62 -0.65
CA HIS A 177 -9.20 17.00 -1.35
C HIS A 177 -10.06 15.76 -1.74
N ALA A 178 -10.36 14.90 -0.77
CA ALA A 178 -11.04 13.61 -0.92
C ALA A 178 -12.28 13.70 -1.83
N ARG A 179 -13.19 14.65 -1.55
CA ARG A 179 -14.42 14.84 -2.34
C ARG A 179 -14.13 15.14 -3.83
N ASP A 180 -13.12 15.93 -4.13
CA ASP A 180 -12.77 16.28 -5.51
C ASP A 180 -12.06 15.12 -6.23
N ILE A 181 -11.33 14.29 -5.48
CA ILE A 181 -10.73 13.04 -5.97
C ILE A 181 -11.84 12.04 -6.34
N MET A 182 -12.79 11.77 -5.44
CA MET A 182 -13.89 10.84 -5.69
C MET A 182 -14.77 11.27 -6.88
N LYS A 183 -15.03 12.58 -7.03
CA LYS A 183 -15.72 13.09 -8.24
C LYS A 183 -14.93 12.85 -9.51
N GLN A 184 -13.60 12.91 -9.46
CA GLN A 184 -12.74 12.59 -10.59
C GLN A 184 -12.75 11.09 -10.89
N TYR A 185 -12.82 10.21 -9.89
CA TYR A 185 -13.06 8.78 -10.11
C TYR A 185 -14.33 8.53 -10.94
N ALA A 186 -15.46 9.10 -10.54
CA ALA A 186 -16.73 8.95 -11.26
C ALA A 186 -16.69 9.53 -12.69
N ALA A 187 -15.86 10.55 -12.93
CA ALA A 187 -15.68 11.18 -14.24
C ALA A 187 -14.52 10.57 -15.07
N SER A 188 -13.74 9.67 -14.49
CA SER A 188 -12.55 9.08 -15.13
C SER A 188 -12.91 7.98 -16.14
N GLU A 189 -11.89 7.48 -16.84
CA GLU A 189 -11.99 6.29 -17.68
C GLU A 189 -11.59 4.99 -16.96
N VAL A 190 -11.53 5.00 -15.62
CA VAL A 190 -11.22 3.80 -14.83
C VAL A 190 -12.32 2.75 -14.96
N ASP A 191 -11.93 1.48 -15.10
CA ASP A 191 -12.83 0.33 -15.25
C ASP A 191 -13.01 -0.47 -13.97
N ILE A 192 -12.03 -0.48 -13.07
CA ILE A 192 -12.09 -1.19 -11.78
C ILE A 192 -11.52 -0.33 -10.66
N VAL A 193 -12.22 -0.25 -9.53
CA VAL A 193 -11.70 0.33 -8.28
C VAL A 193 -12.10 -0.53 -7.09
N PHE A 194 -11.14 -1.21 -6.47
CA PHE A 194 -11.34 -1.95 -5.23
C PHE A 194 -10.47 -1.37 -4.10
N GLY A 195 -11.04 -1.17 -2.92
CA GLY A 195 -10.35 -0.61 -1.76
C GLY A 195 -11.30 -0.29 -0.61
N GLU A 196 -10.85 0.53 0.33
CA GLU A 196 -11.59 0.92 1.54
C GLU A 196 -12.13 2.36 1.46
N LEU A 197 -12.87 2.77 2.49
CA LEU A 197 -13.24 4.15 2.80
C LEU A 197 -12.55 4.60 4.09
N GLU A 198 -12.14 5.86 4.14
CA GLU A 198 -11.73 6.51 5.40
C GLU A 198 -12.96 6.83 6.24
N ASP A 199 -12.81 6.87 7.58
CA ASP A 199 -13.81 7.29 8.56
C ASP A 199 -14.65 8.48 8.05
N VAL A 200 -15.82 8.15 7.51
CA VAL A 200 -16.55 8.98 6.56
C VAL A 200 -17.19 10.20 7.23
N GLY A 201 -16.96 11.39 6.68
CA GLY A 201 -17.59 12.64 7.16
C GLY A 201 -16.75 13.48 8.13
N GLU A 202 -15.49 13.08 8.40
CA GLU A 202 -14.49 13.94 9.06
C GLU A 202 -13.60 14.66 8.03
N ASP A 203 -13.00 15.79 8.41
CA ASP A 203 -11.95 16.51 7.66
C ASP A 203 -12.13 16.65 6.11
N GLU A 204 -13.35 16.94 5.68
CA GLU A 204 -13.74 17.13 4.26
C GLU A 204 -13.90 15.85 3.42
N VAL A 205 -13.75 14.68 4.03
CA VAL A 205 -14.10 13.38 3.45
C VAL A 205 -15.63 13.28 3.31
N PRO A 206 -16.16 12.91 2.13
CA PRO A 206 -17.59 12.65 1.95
C PRO A 206 -18.12 11.59 2.92
N THR A 207 -19.41 11.65 3.22
CA THR A 207 -20.05 10.54 3.95
C THR A 207 -20.02 9.27 3.10
N GLU A 208 -20.23 8.09 3.71
CA GLU A 208 -20.35 6.83 2.96
C GLU A 208 -21.47 6.93 1.92
N GLU A 209 -22.65 7.42 2.31
CA GLU A 209 -23.78 7.66 1.40
C GLU A 209 -23.39 8.58 0.22
N GLU A 210 -22.69 9.70 0.48
CA GLU A 210 -22.24 10.60 -0.59
C GLU A 210 -21.19 9.92 -1.49
N THR A 211 -20.30 9.11 -0.93
CA THR A 211 -19.27 8.40 -1.68
C THR A 211 -19.87 7.35 -2.61
N LEU A 212 -20.81 6.55 -2.10
CA LEU A 212 -21.52 5.54 -2.88
C LEU A 212 -22.36 6.22 -3.99
N ASP A 213 -23.07 7.31 -3.67
CA ASP A 213 -23.79 8.13 -4.66
C ASP A 213 -22.89 8.67 -5.77
N ILE A 214 -21.65 9.05 -5.46
CA ILE A 214 -20.66 9.50 -6.45
C ILE A 214 -20.25 8.33 -7.34
N LEU A 215 -19.87 7.19 -6.76
CA LEU A 215 -19.38 6.04 -7.51
C LEU A 215 -20.46 5.42 -8.40
N GLU A 216 -21.71 5.32 -7.92
CA GLU A 216 -22.84 4.76 -8.68
C GLU A 216 -23.17 5.53 -9.98
N GLN A 217 -22.68 6.76 -10.13
CA GLN A 217 -22.79 7.52 -11.39
C GLN A 217 -22.10 6.81 -12.56
N ARG A 218 -21.06 6.01 -12.27
CA ARG A 218 -20.26 5.30 -13.27
C ARG A 218 -20.17 3.80 -13.00
N PHE A 219 -19.84 3.43 -11.77
CA PHE A 219 -19.52 2.06 -11.40
C PHE A 219 -20.77 1.27 -11.03
N GLN A 220 -20.75 -0.01 -11.38
CA GLN A 220 -21.59 -1.00 -10.72
C GLN A 220 -20.87 -1.43 -9.44
N LEU A 221 -21.48 -1.14 -8.29
CA LEU A 221 -20.97 -1.56 -7.00
C LEU A 221 -21.21 -3.07 -6.82
N LEU A 222 -20.16 -3.78 -6.44
CA LEU A 222 -20.19 -5.19 -6.09
C LEU A 222 -20.42 -5.32 -4.58
N ASP A 223 -21.14 -6.37 -4.19
CA ASP A 223 -21.28 -6.75 -2.79
C ASP A 223 -20.06 -7.59 -2.32
N GLU A 224 -20.08 -7.97 -1.04
CA GLU A 224 -19.05 -8.83 -0.42
C GLU A 224 -18.80 -10.15 -1.16
N SER A 225 -19.77 -10.65 -1.96
CA SER A 225 -19.60 -11.87 -2.73
C SER A 225 -18.64 -11.70 -3.92
N LEU A 226 -18.35 -10.45 -4.31
CA LEU A 226 -17.53 -10.09 -5.47
C LEU A 226 -17.98 -10.81 -6.73
N THR A 227 -19.31 -10.94 -6.90
CA THR A 227 -19.91 -11.57 -8.06
C THR A 227 -19.80 -10.64 -9.27
N LEU A 228 -19.05 -11.06 -10.28
CA LEU A 228 -18.88 -10.28 -11.50
C LEU A 228 -20.17 -10.26 -12.35
N PRO A 229 -20.45 -9.15 -13.06
CA PRO A 229 -21.59 -9.08 -13.98
C PRO A 229 -21.50 -10.14 -15.10
N GLU A 230 -22.65 -10.62 -15.58
CA GLU A 230 -22.69 -11.53 -16.72
C GLU A 230 -22.19 -10.85 -18.01
N GLN A 231 -21.46 -11.61 -18.83
CA GLN A 231 -20.73 -11.11 -20.01
C GLN A 231 -21.65 -10.51 -21.10
N ASP A 232 -22.93 -10.90 -21.15
CA ASP A 232 -23.92 -10.39 -22.11
C ASP A 232 -24.56 -9.05 -21.67
N SER A 233 -24.20 -8.55 -20.48
CA SER A 233 -24.64 -7.25 -19.97
C SER A 233 -23.80 -6.13 -20.59
N ILE A 234 -24.34 -4.89 -20.64
CA ILE A 234 -23.48 -3.73 -20.85
C ILE A 234 -22.52 -3.68 -19.67
N LEU A 235 -21.26 -4.05 -19.89
CA LEU A 235 -20.24 -4.09 -18.85
C LEU A 235 -19.93 -2.65 -18.44
N LYS A 236 -20.53 -2.25 -17.33
CA LYS A 236 -20.13 -1.04 -16.62
C LYS A 236 -18.79 -1.31 -15.93
N PRO A 237 -17.98 -0.25 -15.73
CA PRO A 237 -16.92 -0.27 -14.72
C PRO A 237 -17.46 -0.81 -13.40
N ILE A 238 -16.63 -1.50 -12.62
CA ILE A 238 -17.02 -2.09 -11.35
C ILE A 238 -16.23 -1.49 -10.19
N ALA A 239 -16.86 -1.40 -9.03
CA ALA A 239 -16.18 -1.03 -7.80
C ALA A 239 -16.63 -1.93 -6.65
N ALA A 240 -15.74 -2.16 -5.69
CA ALA A 240 -16.01 -2.92 -4.47
C ALA A 240 -15.30 -2.16 -3.36
N ILE A 241 -16.09 -1.54 -2.51
CA ILE A 241 -15.63 -0.59 -1.51
C ILE A 241 -16.00 -1.14 -0.14
N TYR A 242 -15.00 -1.24 0.74
CA TYR A 242 -15.11 -1.83 2.07
C TYR A 242 -14.99 -0.74 3.14
N GLU A 243 -15.41 -1.07 4.37
CA GLU A 243 -15.14 -0.19 5.50
C GLU A 243 -13.64 -0.16 5.81
N GLU A 244 -13.19 0.88 6.52
CA GLU A 244 -11.82 0.98 7.02
C GLU A 244 -11.42 -0.29 7.78
N ASP A 245 -10.18 -0.73 7.59
CA ASP A 245 -9.57 -1.88 8.26
C ASP A 245 -10.20 -3.24 7.89
N GLU A 246 -11.09 -3.33 6.89
CA GLU A 246 -11.73 -4.60 6.50
C GLU A 246 -10.88 -5.48 5.59
N VAL A 247 -9.97 -4.92 4.78
CA VAL A 247 -9.16 -5.66 3.79
C VAL A 247 -7.64 -5.57 4.02
N GLN A 248 -7.23 -4.84 5.06
CA GLN A 248 -5.86 -4.53 5.50
C GLN A 248 -4.86 -5.70 5.61
N ASP A 249 -5.30 -6.94 5.90
CA ASP A 249 -4.37 -8.06 6.12
C ASP A 249 -4.76 -9.37 5.44
N LEU A 250 -3.82 -10.34 5.43
CA LEU A 250 -4.00 -11.60 4.72
C LEU A 250 -5.14 -12.49 5.29
N ASN A 251 -5.54 -12.27 6.55
CA ASN A 251 -6.66 -12.97 7.19
C ASN A 251 -8.00 -12.27 6.96
N SER A 252 -8.00 -11.02 6.47
CA SER A 252 -9.21 -10.33 6.03
C SER A 252 -9.97 -11.12 4.97
N THR A 253 -11.29 -10.94 4.91
CA THR A 253 -12.16 -11.58 3.92
C THR A 253 -13.15 -10.56 3.37
N PRO A 254 -12.89 -9.99 2.17
CA PRO A 254 -11.76 -10.27 1.29
C PRO A 254 -10.44 -9.64 1.78
N ASN A 255 -9.34 -9.99 1.12
CA ASN A 255 -8.03 -9.38 1.32
C ASN A 255 -7.46 -8.93 -0.03
N LEU A 256 -6.34 -8.21 -0.04
CA LEU A 256 -5.68 -7.70 -1.26
C LEU A 256 -5.52 -8.77 -2.34
N THR A 257 -5.13 -10.00 -1.97
CA THR A 257 -4.99 -11.13 -2.90
C THR A 257 -6.31 -11.48 -3.58
N THR A 258 -7.40 -11.55 -2.80
CA THR A 258 -8.75 -11.89 -3.30
C THR A 258 -9.29 -10.79 -4.21
N LEU A 259 -9.13 -9.52 -3.81
CA LEU A 259 -9.51 -8.38 -4.64
C LEU A 259 -8.74 -8.36 -5.96
N THR A 260 -7.43 -8.60 -5.91
CA THR A 260 -6.57 -8.68 -7.10
C THR A 260 -6.98 -9.81 -8.03
N ASP A 261 -7.31 -11.00 -7.50
CA ASP A 261 -7.82 -12.13 -8.30
C ASP A 261 -9.09 -11.78 -9.07
N LYS A 262 -10.02 -11.10 -8.38
CA LYS A 262 -11.28 -10.65 -8.96
C LYS A 262 -11.08 -9.59 -10.02
N ALA A 263 -10.18 -8.63 -9.78
CA ALA A 263 -9.83 -7.62 -10.77
C ALA A 263 -9.23 -8.25 -12.02
N LEU A 264 -8.27 -9.18 -11.87
CA LEU A 264 -7.68 -9.90 -13.00
C LEU A 264 -8.71 -10.73 -13.78
N SER A 265 -9.64 -11.38 -13.08
CA SER A 265 -10.73 -12.15 -13.69
C SER A 265 -11.62 -11.25 -14.56
N TYR A 266 -12.02 -10.08 -14.05
CA TYR A 266 -12.77 -9.10 -14.83
C TYR A 266 -11.96 -8.60 -16.02
N LEU A 267 -10.75 -8.08 -15.81
CA LEU A 267 -9.92 -7.49 -16.89
C LEU A 267 -9.65 -8.49 -18.01
N THR A 268 -9.35 -9.74 -17.66
CA THR A 268 -9.09 -10.80 -18.65
C THR A 268 -10.35 -11.15 -19.45
N SER A 269 -11.53 -11.13 -18.83
CA SER A 269 -12.80 -11.40 -19.52
C SER A 269 -13.18 -10.39 -20.60
N GLN A 270 -12.59 -9.19 -20.57
CA GLN A 270 -12.88 -8.10 -21.51
C GLN A 270 -12.16 -8.27 -22.86
N ASP A 271 -11.20 -9.20 -22.97
CA ASP A 271 -10.35 -9.40 -24.15
C ASP A 271 -9.66 -8.12 -24.67
N LYS A 272 -9.28 -7.22 -23.74
CA LYS A 272 -8.53 -5.99 -24.01
C LYS A 272 -7.21 -6.00 -23.27
N PRO A 273 -6.17 -5.30 -23.76
CA PRO A 273 -4.98 -5.06 -22.96
C PRO A 273 -5.36 -4.25 -21.71
N PHE A 274 -4.61 -4.37 -20.64
CA PHE A 274 -4.90 -3.63 -19.41
C PHE A 274 -3.66 -3.10 -18.70
N ILE A 275 -3.86 -2.05 -17.91
CA ILE A 275 -2.95 -1.64 -16.85
C ILE A 275 -3.67 -1.77 -15.50
N LEU A 276 -3.02 -2.42 -14.54
CA LEU A 276 -3.55 -2.64 -13.20
C LEU A 276 -2.55 -2.09 -12.18
N LEU A 277 -3.01 -1.17 -11.33
CA LEU A 277 -2.31 -0.79 -10.11
C LEU A 277 -2.79 -1.70 -8.98
N VAL A 278 -1.84 -2.33 -8.30
CA VAL A 278 -2.07 -3.06 -7.04
C VAL A 278 -1.23 -2.38 -5.97
N GLU A 279 -1.85 -1.96 -4.89
CA GLU A 279 -1.18 -1.31 -3.77
C GLU A 279 -1.31 -2.15 -2.50
N CYS A 280 -0.24 -2.17 -1.71
CA CYS A 280 -0.29 -2.53 -0.30
C CYS A 280 0.19 -1.34 0.53
N GLU A 281 -0.74 -0.66 1.20
CA GLU A 281 -0.50 0.51 2.07
C GLU A 281 -0.15 0.08 3.50
N GLU A 282 -0.65 -1.07 3.96
CA GLU A 282 -0.48 -1.54 5.35
C GLU A 282 1.00 -1.58 5.80
N MET A 283 1.91 -1.72 4.83
CA MET A 283 3.35 -1.64 5.04
C MET A 283 3.80 -0.27 5.58
N ASP A 284 3.31 0.82 4.99
CA ASP A 284 3.59 2.19 5.37
C ASP A 284 2.92 2.52 6.70
N SER A 285 1.62 2.24 6.80
CA SER A 285 0.82 2.41 8.02
C SER A 285 1.42 1.70 9.24
N GLY A 286 1.83 0.44 9.07
CA GLY A 286 2.53 -0.32 10.11
C GLY A 286 3.89 0.29 10.46
N SER A 287 4.62 0.80 9.48
CA SER A 287 5.95 1.40 9.66
C SER A 287 5.88 2.76 10.37
N HIS A 288 4.92 3.62 10.05
CA HIS A 288 4.66 4.87 10.79
C HIS A 288 4.39 4.61 12.28
N ARG A 289 3.67 3.53 12.58
CA ARG A 289 3.35 3.10 13.94
C ARG A 289 4.51 2.36 14.63
N ASN A 290 5.58 2.04 13.89
CA ASN A 290 6.66 1.16 14.33
C ASN A 290 6.12 -0.19 14.86
N ASP A 291 5.07 -0.68 14.22
CA ASP A 291 4.35 -1.89 14.58
C ASP A 291 4.85 -3.06 13.74
N SER A 292 5.76 -3.83 14.32
CA SER A 292 6.36 -5.00 13.68
C SER A 292 5.35 -6.06 13.27
N ASP A 293 4.25 -6.22 14.01
CA ASP A 293 3.26 -7.27 13.71
C ASP A 293 2.47 -6.88 12.46
N ARG A 294 2.05 -5.61 12.36
CA ARG A 294 1.43 -5.02 11.16
C ARG A 294 2.34 -5.13 9.94
N VAL A 295 3.59 -4.71 10.08
CA VAL A 295 4.60 -4.80 9.00
C VAL A 295 4.77 -6.25 8.52
N VAL A 296 4.90 -7.21 9.43
CA VAL A 296 5.02 -8.63 9.06
C VAL A 296 3.74 -9.17 8.38
N ASN A 297 2.56 -8.70 8.76
CA ASN A 297 1.32 -9.08 8.10
C ASN A 297 1.19 -8.46 6.69
N GLY A 298 1.54 -7.18 6.52
CA GLY A 298 1.67 -6.54 5.21
C GLY A 298 2.66 -7.27 4.31
N LEU A 299 3.82 -7.69 4.84
CA LEU A 299 4.79 -8.53 4.09
C LEU A 299 4.16 -9.83 3.58
N LYS A 300 3.34 -10.51 4.40
CA LYS A 300 2.65 -11.74 4.00
C LYS A 300 1.60 -11.46 2.92
N SER A 301 0.86 -10.35 3.03
CA SER A 301 -0.11 -9.90 2.02
C SER A 301 0.57 -9.64 0.67
N ILE A 302 1.67 -8.88 0.67
CA ILE A 302 2.52 -8.62 -0.51
C ILE A 302 3.02 -9.93 -1.11
N GLN A 303 3.63 -10.80 -0.29
CA GLN A 303 4.20 -12.05 -0.77
C GLN A 303 3.16 -12.95 -1.43
N LYS A 304 1.97 -13.07 -0.82
CA LYS A 304 0.88 -13.88 -1.35
C LYS A 304 0.33 -13.31 -2.66
N THR A 305 0.03 -12.01 -2.68
CA THR A 305 -0.53 -11.34 -3.86
C THR A 305 0.46 -11.35 -5.01
N LEU A 306 1.73 -11.00 -4.75
CA LEU A 306 2.76 -10.97 -5.78
C LEU A 306 3.09 -12.36 -6.33
N SER A 307 3.07 -13.40 -5.50
CA SER A 307 3.23 -14.78 -5.98
C SER A 307 2.13 -15.15 -6.99
N GLN A 308 0.89 -14.79 -6.70
CA GLN A 308 -0.23 -15.03 -7.61
C GLN A 308 -0.09 -14.24 -8.91
N LEU A 309 0.31 -12.97 -8.83
CA LEU A 309 0.54 -12.13 -10.01
C LEU A 309 1.65 -12.73 -10.90
N LEU A 310 2.77 -13.16 -10.32
CA LEU A 310 3.86 -13.79 -11.07
C LEU A 310 3.40 -15.08 -11.76
N ASP A 311 2.57 -15.89 -11.11
CA ASP A 311 2.01 -17.09 -11.72
C ASP A 311 1.03 -16.75 -12.86
N PHE A 312 0.19 -15.73 -12.68
CA PHE A 312 -0.64 -15.18 -13.75
C PHE A 312 0.20 -14.71 -14.94
N ALA A 313 1.25 -13.92 -14.72
CA ALA A 313 2.08 -13.39 -15.80
C ALA A 313 2.83 -14.49 -16.56
N LYS A 314 3.34 -15.52 -15.85
CA LYS A 314 3.96 -16.69 -16.50
C LYS A 314 2.95 -17.47 -17.34
N ALA A 315 1.73 -17.66 -16.83
CA ALA A 315 0.68 -18.39 -17.55
C ALA A 315 0.17 -17.60 -18.76
N ASN A 316 0.03 -16.28 -18.63
CA ASN A 316 -0.41 -15.39 -19.69
C ASN A 316 0.66 -15.19 -20.78
N GLY A 317 1.93 -15.06 -20.39
CA GLY A 317 3.07 -14.91 -21.32
C GLY A 317 3.20 -13.53 -21.99
N GLU A 318 2.25 -12.61 -21.77
CA GLU A 318 2.22 -11.26 -22.37
C GLU A 318 2.02 -10.17 -21.31
N THR A 319 2.30 -10.46 -20.03
CA THR A 319 2.11 -9.51 -18.92
C THR A 319 3.46 -9.08 -18.34
N LEU A 320 3.68 -7.76 -18.26
CA LEU A 320 4.77 -7.17 -17.50
C LEU A 320 4.31 -6.91 -16.07
N ILE A 321 5.11 -7.36 -15.09
CA ILE A 321 4.95 -6.99 -13.69
C ILE A 321 6.10 -6.07 -13.30
N VAL A 322 5.74 -4.89 -12.77
CA VAL A 322 6.67 -3.98 -12.11
C VAL A 322 6.31 -3.98 -10.65
N PHE A 323 7.23 -4.44 -9.78
CA PHE A 323 7.10 -4.30 -8.33
C PHE A 323 8.01 -3.17 -7.87
N THR A 324 7.48 -2.25 -7.07
CA THR A 324 8.26 -1.13 -6.54
C THR A 324 7.67 -0.60 -5.24
N THR A 325 8.35 0.37 -4.65
CA THR A 325 7.89 1.17 -3.51
C THR A 325 7.82 2.62 -3.94
N ASP A 326 7.08 3.43 -3.22
CA ASP A 326 6.96 4.85 -3.46
C ASP A 326 7.99 5.65 -2.60
N HIS A 327 8.28 5.18 -1.37
CA HIS A 327 9.37 5.62 -0.49
C HIS A 327 9.79 4.55 0.56
N GLU A 328 10.60 4.94 1.55
CA GLU A 328 10.85 4.14 2.76
C GLU A 328 10.23 4.83 3.97
N THR A 329 9.77 4.03 4.94
CA THR A 329 9.12 4.54 6.15
C THR A 329 9.67 3.94 7.44
N GLY A 330 9.87 4.80 8.44
CA GLY A 330 10.26 4.41 9.80
C GLY A 330 11.76 4.16 10.00
N GLY A 331 12.54 4.02 8.93
CA GLY A 331 13.98 3.73 9.02
C GLY A 331 14.22 2.40 9.71
N LEU A 332 13.57 1.35 9.19
CA LEU A 332 13.63 0.00 9.75
C LEU A 332 15.07 -0.52 9.73
N ALA A 333 15.50 -1.14 10.82
CA ALA A 333 16.71 -1.94 10.86
C ALA A 333 16.47 -3.28 11.55
N ILE A 334 17.04 -4.33 10.97
CA ILE A 334 16.99 -5.70 11.48
C ILE A 334 18.32 -5.94 12.21
N VAL A 335 18.27 -6.20 13.51
CA VAL A 335 19.48 -6.35 14.33
C VAL A 335 19.46 -7.67 15.09
N SER A 336 20.62 -8.33 15.14
CA SER A 336 20.83 -9.49 16.02
C SER A 336 21.02 -9.05 17.46
N ASP A 337 20.61 -9.89 18.40
CA ASP A 337 21.00 -9.78 19.80
C ASP A 337 21.83 -11.00 20.26
N ASP A 338 22.09 -11.09 21.56
CA ASP A 338 22.83 -12.22 22.15
C ASP A 338 22.12 -13.58 21.98
N ASN A 339 20.86 -13.60 21.51
CA ASN A 339 20.03 -14.79 21.27
C ASN A 339 19.93 -15.17 19.78
N TYR A 340 20.92 -14.82 18.96
CA TYR A 340 21.01 -15.27 17.57
C TYR A 340 20.73 -16.79 17.44
N PRO A 341 19.86 -17.23 16.50
CA PRO A 341 19.39 -16.53 15.30
C PRO A 341 18.13 -15.65 15.47
N SER A 342 17.66 -15.38 16.71
CA SER A 342 16.60 -14.39 16.89
C SER A 342 17.10 -12.99 16.51
N MET A 343 16.24 -12.20 15.87
CA MET A 343 16.50 -10.84 15.44
C MET A 343 15.40 -9.91 15.96
N GLN A 344 15.74 -8.64 16.12
CA GLN A 344 14.81 -7.60 16.53
C GLN A 344 14.64 -6.57 15.42
N LEU A 345 13.45 -6.00 15.32
CA LEU A 345 13.17 -4.85 14.48
C LEU A 345 13.33 -3.58 15.31
N ILE A 346 14.21 -2.69 14.89
CA ILE A 346 14.41 -1.37 15.46
C ILE A 346 14.08 -0.31 14.43
N TRP A 347 13.62 0.85 14.90
CA TRP A 347 13.10 1.91 14.06
C TRP A 347 13.78 3.23 14.39
N ALA A 348 14.20 3.97 13.37
CA ALA A 348 14.85 5.27 13.53
C ALA A 348 13.84 6.41 13.71
N SER A 349 12.66 6.30 13.09
CA SER A 349 11.60 7.30 13.08
C SER A 349 10.21 6.63 13.13
N GLY A 350 9.14 7.40 13.08
CA GLY A 350 7.78 6.94 12.72
C GLY A 350 7.25 7.77 11.55
N ASP A 351 8.14 8.18 10.66
CA ASP A 351 7.92 9.13 9.57
C ASP A 351 8.73 8.64 8.35
N HIS A 352 8.55 9.29 7.20
CA HIS A 352 9.25 8.94 5.97
C HIS A 352 10.77 9.08 6.15
N THR A 353 11.49 8.16 5.53
CA THR A 353 12.91 7.94 5.76
C THR A 353 13.56 7.51 4.43
N ALA A 354 14.89 7.36 4.39
CA ALA A 354 15.65 7.12 3.16
C ALA A 354 16.95 6.34 3.37
#